data_AF-J9EBD5-F1
#
_entry.id   AF-J9EBD5-F1
#
_cell.length_a   1.000
_cell.length_b   1.000
_cell.length_c   1.000
_cell.angle_alpha   90.00
_cell.angle_beta   90.00
_cell.angle_gamma   90.00
#
_symmetry.space_group_name_H-M   'P 1'
#
loop_
_entity.id
_entity.type
_entity.pdbx_description
1 polymer ?
#
loop_
_entity_poly.entity_id
_entity_poly.type
_entity_poly.pdbx_seq_one_letter_code
_entity_poly.pdbx_strand_id
1 'polypeptide(L)'
;MEYSSFNACLCMGLSAYKSPQCHPDPDSRCPTCRPDMHELAEDLPHSHVSNSRLMCAYSGEPMDDDNEPFMLPNGYVYGANSIEKLLNASDEIVCPRTGEIYPANQLLRVFVL
;
A
#
# COMPACT_ATOMS: atom_id res chain seq x y z
N MET A 1 6.15 -31.98 -3.22
CA MET A 1 7.16 -31.22 -2.45
C MET A 1 6.44 -30.69 -1.22
N GLU A 2 6.62 -31.33 -0.08
CA GLU A 2 6.08 -30.81 1.18
C GLU A 2 6.97 -29.65 1.61
N TYR A 3 6.50 -28.43 1.39
CA TYR A 3 7.19 -27.25 1.89
C TYR A 3 6.87 -27.11 3.38
N SER A 4 7.89 -27.03 4.22
CA SER A 4 7.68 -26.59 5.60
C SER A 4 7.04 -25.20 5.57
N SER A 5 6.18 -24.89 6.55
CA SER A 5 5.55 -23.57 6.64
C SER A 5 6.59 -22.45 6.69
N PHE A 6 7.76 -22.72 7.27
CA PHE A 6 8.91 -21.82 7.24
C PHE A 6 9.38 -21.52 5.81
N ASN A 7 9.62 -22.55 5.00
CA ASN A 7 10.10 -22.36 3.63
C ASN A 7 9.08 -21.60 2.78
N ALA A 8 7.79 -21.94 2.90
CA ALA A 8 6.73 -21.23 2.19
C ALA A 8 6.69 -19.74 2.56
N CYS A 9 6.73 -19.41 3.86
CA CYS A 9 6.73 -18.02 4.32
C CYS A 9 7.96 -17.24 3.86
N LEU A 10 9.14 -17.86 3.92
CA LEU A 10 10.40 -17.24 3.49
C LEU A 10 10.36 -16.92 1.98
N CYS A 11 10.00 -17.90 1.15
CA CYS A 11 9.91 -17.72 -0.30
C CYS A 11 8.84 -16.69 -0.70
N MET A 12 7.68 -16.67 -0.04
CA MET A 12 6.66 -15.65 -0.29
C MET A 12 7.18 -14.24 0.04
N GLY A 13 7.88 -14.10 1.16
CA GLY A 13 8.52 -12.84 1.54
C GLY A 13 9.57 -12.39 0.51
N LEU A 14 10.50 -13.28 0.14
CA LEU A 14 11.53 -12.97 -0.86
C LEU A 14 10.94 -12.61 -2.22
N SER A 15 9.89 -13.30 -2.66
CA SER A 15 9.18 -13.00 -3.92
C SER A 15 8.56 -11.60 -3.93
N ALA A 16 8.06 -11.13 -2.78
CA ALA A 16 7.49 -9.80 -2.65
C ALA A 16 8.53 -8.67 -2.79
N TYR A 17 9.79 -8.93 -2.41
CA TYR A 17 10.90 -7.97 -2.54
C TYR A 17 11.72 -8.14 -3.82
N LYS A 18 11.67 -9.31 -4.46
CA LYS A 18 12.47 -9.62 -5.65
C LYS A 18 12.06 -8.71 -6.80
N SER A 19 13.00 -7.92 -7.31
CA SER A 19 12.82 -7.11 -8.52
C SER A 19 13.82 -7.53 -9.60
N PRO A 20 13.62 -7.15 -10.87
CA PRO A 20 14.61 -7.38 -11.93
C PRO A 20 15.96 -6.67 -11.70
N GLN A 21 16.04 -5.75 -10.74
CA GLN A 21 17.24 -4.99 -10.40
C GLN A 21 18.08 -5.64 -9.30
N CYS A 22 17.56 -6.70 -8.66
CA CYS A 22 18.27 -7.40 -7.59
C CYS A 22 19.51 -8.11 -8.14
N HIS A 23 20.65 -7.93 -7.48
CA HIS A 23 21.91 -8.61 -7.77
C HIS A 23 22.59 -9.03 -6.45
N PRO A 24 23.49 -10.03 -6.47
CA PRO A 24 24.29 -10.36 -5.29
C PRO A 24 25.13 -9.17 -4.84
N ASP A 25 24.96 -8.75 -3.60
CA ASP A 25 25.72 -7.67 -2.97
C ASP A 25 25.79 -7.91 -1.45
N PRO A 26 26.98 -8.25 -0.91
CA PRO A 26 27.19 -8.51 0.52
C PRO A 26 26.83 -7.34 1.43
N ASP A 27 26.95 -6.09 0.95
CA ASP A 27 26.73 -4.88 1.74
C ASP A 27 25.30 -4.32 1.58
N SER A 28 24.48 -4.95 0.74
CA SER A 28 23.12 -4.49 0.49
C SER A 28 22.21 -4.74 1.69
N ARG A 29 21.35 -3.74 1.98
CA ARG A 29 20.26 -3.86 2.94
C ARG A 29 19.04 -4.57 2.37
N CYS A 30 18.99 -4.80 1.05
CA CYS A 30 17.90 -5.53 0.43
C CYS A 30 18.02 -7.02 0.80
N PRO A 31 16.98 -7.63 1.39
CA PRO A 31 17.03 -9.02 1.82
C PRO A 31 17.26 -9.97 0.63
N THR A 32 16.80 -9.63 -0.57
CA THR A 32 16.95 -10.46 -1.78
C THR A 32 18.31 -10.30 -2.47
N CYS A 33 19.06 -9.23 -2.17
CA CYS A 33 20.40 -9.00 -2.74
C CYS A 33 21.52 -9.63 -1.91
N ARG A 34 21.28 -9.96 -0.64
CA ARG A 34 22.31 -10.61 0.17
C ARG A 34 22.65 -11.99 -0.42
N PRO A 35 23.94 -12.37 -0.54
CA PRO A 35 24.34 -13.61 -1.21
C PRO A 35 23.68 -14.88 -0.65
N ASP A 36 23.48 -14.94 0.67
CA ASP A 36 22.83 -16.06 1.38
C ASP A 36 21.34 -16.24 1.05
N MET A 37 20.67 -15.15 0.64
CA MET A 37 19.25 -15.15 0.28
C MET A 37 19.03 -15.11 -1.23
N HIS A 38 19.99 -14.56 -1.98
CA HIS A 38 19.88 -14.41 -3.43
C HIS A 38 19.77 -15.76 -4.14
N GLU A 39 20.56 -16.75 -3.72
CA GLU A 39 20.51 -18.12 -4.23
C GLU A 39 19.12 -18.75 -4.02
N LEU A 40 18.51 -18.53 -2.85
CA LEU A 40 17.15 -19.00 -2.54
C LEU A 40 16.08 -18.28 -3.37
N ALA A 41 16.36 -17.05 -3.80
CA ALA A 41 15.44 -16.22 -4.54
C ALA A 41 15.54 -16.39 -6.06
N GLU A 42 16.54 -17.10 -6.59
CA GLU A 42 16.82 -17.19 -8.04
C GLU A 42 15.63 -17.71 -8.84
N ASP A 43 14.98 -18.77 -8.35
CA ASP A 43 13.81 -19.41 -8.98
C ASP A 43 12.46 -18.75 -8.62
N LEU A 44 12.46 -17.76 -7.73
CA LEU A 44 11.23 -17.10 -7.29
C LEU A 44 10.72 -16.09 -8.33
N PRO A 45 9.40 -15.86 -8.42
CA PRO A 45 8.86 -14.83 -9.30
C PRO A 45 9.30 -13.43 -8.83
N HIS A 46 9.40 -12.50 -9.78
CA HIS A 46 9.60 -11.09 -9.47
C HIS A 46 8.29 -10.44 -9.03
N SER A 47 8.36 -9.51 -8.09
CA SER A 47 7.25 -8.63 -7.77
C SER A 47 6.89 -7.78 -8.99
N HIS A 48 5.59 -7.77 -9.33
CA HIS A 48 5.03 -6.91 -10.36
C HIS A 48 4.79 -5.47 -9.88
N VAL A 49 5.01 -5.22 -8.59
CA VAL A 49 4.72 -3.94 -7.95
C VAL A 49 6.03 -3.38 -7.40
N SER A 50 6.64 -2.48 -8.17
CA SER A 50 7.88 -1.80 -7.80
C SER A 50 7.66 -0.70 -6.76
N ASN A 51 6.48 -0.09 -6.74
CA ASN A 51 6.14 1.02 -5.86
C ASN A 51 4.92 0.69 -5.00
N SER A 52 4.93 1.10 -3.74
CA SER A 52 3.76 1.02 -2.87
C SER A 52 2.59 1.77 -3.50
N ARG A 53 1.38 1.22 -3.34
CA ARG A 53 0.13 1.86 -3.78
C ARG A 53 -0.68 2.23 -2.56
N LEU A 54 -1.21 3.44 -2.56
CA LEU A 54 -2.18 3.85 -1.55
C LEU A 54 -3.54 3.27 -1.92
N MET A 55 -4.22 2.68 -0.95
CA MET A 55 -5.54 2.09 -1.15
C MET A 55 -6.53 2.78 -0.21
N CYS A 56 -7.68 3.17 -0.75
CA CYS A 56 -8.72 3.79 0.07
C CYS A 56 -9.32 2.75 1.02
N ALA A 57 -9.39 3.09 2.31
CA ALA A 57 -9.92 2.18 3.33
C ALA A 57 -11.44 1.93 3.24
N TYR A 58 -12.18 2.78 2.52
CA TYR A 58 -13.62 2.65 2.33
C TYR A 58 -13.98 1.96 1.02
N SER A 59 -13.56 2.50 -0.14
CA SER A 59 -13.89 1.90 -1.44
C SER A 59 -13.00 0.71 -1.81
N GLY A 60 -11.81 0.57 -1.21
CA GLY A 60 -10.81 -0.40 -1.64
C GLY A 60 -10.18 -0.09 -2.99
N GLU A 61 -10.46 1.09 -3.57
CA GLU A 61 -9.86 1.55 -4.83
C GLU A 61 -8.47 2.17 -4.58
N PRO A 62 -7.55 2.10 -5.55
CA PRO A 62 -6.28 2.80 -5.46
C PRO A 62 -6.51 4.32 -5.36
N MET A 63 -5.67 4.98 -4.56
CA MET A 63 -5.58 6.43 -4.49
C MET A 63 -4.37 6.87 -5.32
N ASP A 64 -4.64 7.53 -6.43
CA ASP A 64 -3.70 7.95 -7.47
C ASP A 64 -4.11 9.32 -8.03
N ASP A 65 -3.64 9.67 -9.23
CA ASP A 65 -3.95 10.96 -9.87
C ASP A 65 -5.44 11.09 -10.26
N ASP A 66 -6.13 9.98 -10.53
CA ASP A 66 -7.56 9.96 -10.85
C ASP A 66 -8.43 9.91 -9.58
N ASN A 67 -7.89 9.39 -8.46
CA ASN A 67 -8.55 9.30 -7.16
C ASN A 67 -7.69 9.88 -6.04
N GLU A 68 -7.59 11.21 -6.01
CA GLU A 68 -6.70 11.94 -5.11
C GLU A 68 -7.01 11.66 -3.62
N PRO A 69 -6.00 11.51 -2.74
CA PRO A 69 -6.22 11.26 -1.32
C PRO A 69 -6.56 12.55 -0.55
N PHE A 70 -7.62 12.50 0.25
CA PHE A 70 -8.05 13.56 1.17
C PHE A 70 -8.06 13.07 2.62
N MET A 71 -7.60 13.92 3.53
CA MET A 71 -7.53 13.66 4.97
C MET A 71 -8.62 14.42 5.72
N LEU A 72 -9.34 13.69 6.57
CA LEU A 72 -10.26 14.25 7.57
C LEU A 72 -9.47 14.82 8.77
N PRO A 73 -10.05 15.73 9.56
CA PRO A 73 -9.40 16.30 10.75
C PRO A 73 -8.93 15.29 11.81
N ASN A 74 -9.51 14.08 11.84
CA ASN A 74 -9.07 12.98 12.71
C ASN A 74 -7.88 12.16 12.16
N GLY A 75 -7.37 12.51 10.99
CA GLY A 75 -6.19 11.89 10.37
C GLY A 75 -6.49 10.69 9.46
N TYR A 76 -7.75 10.30 9.28
CA TYR A 76 -8.09 9.26 8.31
C TYR A 76 -8.09 9.80 6.88
N VAL A 77 -7.58 9.00 5.95
CA VAL A 77 -7.42 9.37 4.54
C VAL A 77 -8.35 8.52 3.67
N TYR A 78 -9.07 9.17 2.77
CA TYR A 78 -9.98 8.56 1.80
C TYR A 78 -9.75 9.17 0.41
N GLY A 79 -9.99 8.41 -0.66
CA GLY A 79 -9.90 8.94 -2.02
C GLY A 79 -11.09 9.84 -2.36
N ALA A 80 -10.91 10.74 -3.31
CA ALA A 80 -11.94 11.63 -3.84
C ALA A 80 -13.27 10.90 -4.15
N ASN A 81 -13.20 9.75 -4.82
CA ASN A 81 -14.37 8.94 -5.16
C ASN A 81 -15.15 8.44 -3.92
N SER A 82 -14.45 8.22 -2.81
CA SER A 82 -15.09 7.84 -1.54
C SER A 82 -15.65 9.05 -0.82
N ILE A 83 -14.97 10.20 -0.89
CA ILE A 83 -15.45 11.45 -0.31
C ILE A 83 -16.80 11.84 -0.93
N GLU A 84 -16.95 11.77 -2.25
CA GLU A 84 -18.21 12.05 -2.93
C GLU A 84 -19.36 11.15 -2.46
N LYS A 85 -19.07 9.87 -2.18
CA LYS A 85 -20.07 8.91 -1.68
C LYS A 85 -20.44 9.13 -0.21
N LEU A 86 -19.52 9.67 0.59
CA LEU A 86 -19.70 9.93 2.02
C LEU A 86 -20.25 11.33 2.30
N LEU A 87 -20.34 12.18 1.27
CA LEU A 87 -20.86 13.53 1.36
C LEU A 87 -22.39 13.51 1.46
N ASN A 88 -22.91 14.14 2.50
CA ASN A 88 -24.35 14.31 2.69
C ASN A 88 -24.86 15.58 1.98
N ALA A 89 -26.19 15.73 1.88
CA ALA A 89 -26.84 16.90 1.30
C ALA A 89 -26.53 18.24 2.00
N SER A 90 -25.92 18.20 3.19
CA SER A 90 -25.52 19.36 3.98
C SER A 90 -24.03 19.72 3.85
N ASP A 91 -23.30 19.19 2.86
CA ASP A 91 -21.84 19.36 2.69
C ASP A 91 -21.01 18.89 3.90
N GLU A 92 -21.47 17.83 4.55
CA GLU A 92 -20.81 17.18 5.68
C GLU A 92 -20.45 15.74 5.33
N ILE A 93 -19.31 15.28 5.83
CA ILE A 93 -18.77 13.94 5.60
C ILE A 93 -18.76 13.21 6.94
N VAL A 94 -19.35 12.02 6.94
CA VAL A 94 -19.36 11.13 8.09
C VAL A 94 -18.21 10.14 7.94
N CYS A 95 -17.28 10.13 8.89
CA CYS A 95 -16.17 9.18 8.91
C CYS A 95 -16.72 7.76 9.12
N PRO A 96 -16.51 6.81 8.18
CA PRO A 96 -17.04 5.44 8.30
C PRO A 96 -16.40 4.63 9.44
N ARG A 97 -15.24 5.08 9.95
CA ARG A 97 -14.47 4.39 11.01
C ARG A 97 -14.85 4.88 12.41
N THR A 98 -15.07 6.18 12.58
CA THR A 98 -15.31 6.81 13.89
C THR A 98 -16.75 7.30 14.08
N GLY A 99 -17.50 7.48 12.99
CA GLY A 99 -18.84 8.08 13.00
C GLY A 99 -18.84 9.59 13.20
N GLU A 100 -17.66 10.23 13.30
CA GLU A 100 -17.53 11.67 13.45
C GLU A 100 -17.92 12.40 12.16
N ILE A 101 -18.49 13.59 12.30
CA ILE A 101 -18.99 14.40 11.20
C ILE A 101 -18.09 15.62 11.05
N TYR A 102 -17.62 15.85 9.82
CA TYR A 102 -16.78 17.00 9.48
C TYR A 102 -17.32 17.72 8.25
N PRO A 103 -17.27 19.06 8.22
CA PRO A 103 -17.65 19.81 7.03
C PRO A 103 -16.63 19.59 5.90
N ALA A 104 -17.12 19.56 4.65
CA ALA A 104 -16.29 19.30 3.47
C ALA A 104 -15.09 20.27 3.34
N ASN A 105 -15.25 21.52 3.78
CA ASN A 105 -14.22 22.55 3.74
C ASN A 105 -13.03 22.31 4.70
N GLN A 106 -13.16 21.37 5.65
CA GLN A 106 -12.05 21.01 6.55
C GLN A 106 -11.18 19.88 6.02
N LEU A 107 -11.49 19.32 4.84
CA LEU A 107 -10.69 18.26 4.25
C LEU A 107 -9.41 18.83 3.65
N LEU A 108 -8.31 18.14 3.92
CA LEU A 108 -7.00 18.50 3.41
C LEU A 108 -6.60 17.51 2.34
N ARG A 109 -6.27 18.01 1.15
CA ARG A 109 -5.64 17.18 0.12
C ARG A 109 -4.26 16.75 0.58
N VAL A 110 -3.98 15.45 0.48
CA VAL A 110 -2.70 14.86 0.87
C VAL A 110 -1.86 14.63 -0.38
N PHE A 111 -0.56 14.87 -0.25
CA PHE A 111 0.42 14.52 -1.27
C PHE A 111 1.42 13.55 -0.64
N VAL A 112 1.58 12.38 -1.26
CA VAL A 112 2.55 11.37 -0.85
C VAL A 112 3.59 11.27 -1.96
N LEU A 113 4.85 11.37 -1.56
CA LEU A 113 6.03 11.35 -2.46
C LEU A 113 6.57 9.92 -2.62
#